data_AF-A0A947IZR8-F1
#
_entry.id   AF-A0A947IZR8-F1
#
_cell.length_a   1.000
_cell.length_b   1.000
_cell.length_c   1.000
_cell.angle_alpha   90.00
_cell.angle_beta   90.00
_cell.angle_gamma   90.00
#
_symmetry.space_group_name_H-M   'P 1'
#
loop_
_entity.id
_entity.type
_entity.pdbx_description
1 polymer ?
#
loop_
_entity_poly.entity_id
_entity_poly.type
_entity_poly.pdbx_seq_one_letter_code
_entity_poly.pdbx_strand_id
1 'polypeptide(L)'
;MGAELLLLGILGGIVGGLLGVGGGTIYVPALVLIYNMPQQLAQGIALAVMVPMSILGSYSYFKKGSIRQDLFWELVIGSICGALLGASLATALPGVLLRKIFSAVLVVLGLKMLSGK
;
A
#
# COMPACT_ATOMS: atom_id res chain seq x y z
N MET A 1 21.40 8.26 -3.99
CA MET A 1 20.00 8.38 -4.47
C MET A 1 19.53 7.19 -5.33
N GLY A 2 20.28 6.71 -6.34
CA GLY A 2 19.80 5.62 -7.21
C GLY A 2 19.77 4.22 -6.57
N ALA A 3 20.87 3.78 -5.95
CA ALA A 3 20.99 2.43 -5.39
C ALA A 3 20.07 2.20 -4.17
N GLU A 4 19.86 3.24 -3.36
CA GLU A 4 19.01 3.17 -2.16
C GLU A 4 17.53 3.00 -2.51
N LEU A 5 17.06 3.64 -3.58
CA LEU A 5 15.69 3.48 -4.08
C LEU A 5 15.47 2.10 -4.71
N LEU A 6 16.49 1.55 -5.38
CA LEU A 6 16.48 0.17 -5.85
C LEU A 6 16.35 -0.81 -4.68
N LEU A 7 17.14 -0.63 -3.63
CA LEU A 7 17.08 -1.46 -2.43
C LEU A 7 15.72 -1.33 -1.74
N LEU A 8 15.20 -0.11 -1.61
CA LEU A 8 13.86 0.13 -1.08
C LEU A 8 12.78 -0.57 -1.91
N GLY A 9 12.88 -0.52 -3.23
CA GLY A 9 11.99 -1.24 -4.16
C GLY A 9 12.04 -2.76 -3.99
N ILE A 10 13.24 -3.32 -3.83
CA ILE A 10 13.42 -4.76 -3.57
C ILE A 10 12.78 -5.14 -2.22
N LEU A 11 13.11 -4.41 -1.16
CA LEU A 11 12.59 -4.68 0.18
C LEU A 11 11.07 -4.50 0.24
N GLY A 12 10.55 -3.40 -0.31
CA GLY A 12 9.12 -3.15 -0.38
C GLY A 12 8.39 -4.20 -1.22
N GLY A 13 9.01 -4.65 -2.32
CA GLY A 13 8.53 -5.74 -3.16
C GLY A 13 8.41 -7.07 -2.42
N ILE A 14 9.47 -7.46 -1.71
CA ILE A 14 9.49 -8.69 -0.89
C ILE A 14 8.42 -8.61 0.20
N VAL A 15 8.41 -7.53 0.99
CA VAL A 15 7.46 -7.38 2.10
C VAL A 15 6.03 -7.33 1.61
N GLY A 16 5.73 -6.53 0.58
CA GLY A 16 4.37 -6.41 0.08
C GLY A 16 3.87 -7.67 -0.64
N GLY A 17 4.76 -8.47 -1.25
CA GLY A 17 4.41 -9.76 -1.84
C GLY A 17 4.15 -10.84 -0.79
N LEU A 18 4.96 -10.86 0.29
CA LEU A 18 4.79 -11.78 1.41
C LEU A 18 3.53 -11.50 2.23
N LEU A 19 3.28 -10.21 2.53
CA LEU A 19 2.17 -9.79 3.40
C LEU A 19 0.88 -9.46 2.63
N GLY A 20 0.94 -9.35 1.30
CA GLY A 20 -0.21 -9.00 0.46
C GLY A 20 -0.65 -7.53 0.54
N VAL A 21 0.07 -6.66 1.25
CA VAL A 21 -0.28 -5.24 1.46
C VAL A 21 0.25 -4.30 0.37
N GLY A 22 0.95 -4.84 -0.65
CA GLY A 22 1.52 -4.06 -1.76
C GLY A 22 2.70 -3.14 -1.40
N GLY A 23 3.22 -3.21 -0.17
CA GLY A 23 4.45 -2.51 0.23
C GLY A 23 4.26 -1.02 0.58
N GLY A 24 3.04 -0.46 0.44
CA GLY A 24 2.75 0.94 0.80
C GLY A 24 3.09 1.29 2.26
N THR A 25 2.95 0.32 3.18
CA THR A 25 3.37 0.45 4.59
C THR A 25 4.88 0.68 4.76
N ILE A 26 5.70 0.27 3.78
CA ILE A 26 7.15 0.50 3.77
C ILE A 26 7.49 1.75 2.93
N TYR A 27 6.92 1.87 1.73
CA TYR A 27 7.24 2.96 0.80
C TYR A 27 6.86 4.33 1.35
N VAL A 28 5.65 4.50 1.89
CA VAL A 28 5.18 5.82 2.35
C VAL A 28 6.03 6.37 3.50
N PRO A 29 6.28 5.61 4.60
CA PRO A 29 7.17 6.10 5.66
C PRO A 29 8.60 6.33 5.18
N ALA A 30 9.15 5.46 4.34
CA ALA A 30 10.51 5.62 3.83
C ALA A 30 10.65 6.92 3.02
N LEU A 31 9.75 7.16 2.07
CA LEU A 31 9.77 8.36 1.23
C LEU A 31 9.55 9.65 2.06
N VAL A 32 8.71 9.60 3.09
CA VAL A 32 8.43 10.77 3.94
C VAL A 32 9.54 11.04 4.95
N LEU A 33 10.03 10.01 5.65
CA LEU A 33 10.97 10.17 6.76
C LEU A 33 12.43 10.23 6.31
N ILE A 34 12.79 9.45 5.29
CA ILE A 34 14.19 9.33 4.81
C ILE A 34 14.42 10.34 3.69
N TYR A 35 13.48 10.43 2.74
CA TYR A 35 13.62 11.29 1.57
C TYR A 35 12.94 12.65 1.71
N ASN A 36 12.34 12.95 2.87
CA ASN A 36 11.66 14.21 3.18
C ASN A 36 10.61 14.63 2.12
N MET A 37 9.97 13.65 1.46
CA MET A 37 8.95 13.94 0.47
C MET A 37 7.64 14.39 1.12
N PRO A 38 6.87 15.28 0.47
CA PRO A 38 5.50 15.57 0.87
C PRO A 38 4.66 14.29 0.96
N GLN A 39 3.81 14.20 1.99
CA GLN A 39 2.97 13.02 2.24
C GLN A 39 2.16 12.58 1.02
N GLN A 40 1.56 13.54 0.30
CA GLN A 40 0.74 13.28 -0.88
C GLN A 40 1.58 12.73 -2.04
N LEU A 41 2.78 13.28 -2.26
CA LEU A 41 3.71 12.79 -3.29
C LEU A 41 4.17 11.37 -2.98
N ALA A 42 4.58 11.11 -1.74
CA ALA A 42 5.00 9.79 -1.30
C ALA A 42 3.90 8.73 -1.46
N GLN A 43 2.64 9.08 -1.12
CA GLN A 43 1.50 8.18 -1.33
C GLN A 43 1.22 7.92 -2.80
N GLY A 44 1.25 8.95 -3.66
CA GLY A 44 1.06 8.79 -5.09
C GLY A 44 2.09 7.85 -5.72
N ILE A 45 3.37 8.01 -5.37
CA ILE A 45 4.45 7.13 -5.83
C ILE A 45 4.24 5.70 -5.31
N ALA A 46 3.91 5.53 -4.03
CA ALA A 46 3.66 4.21 -3.44
C ALA A 46 2.50 3.48 -4.15
N LEU A 47 1.38 4.17 -4.40
CA LEU A 47 0.25 3.61 -5.15
C LEU A 47 0.64 3.23 -6.58
N ALA A 48 1.42 4.05 -7.27
CA ALA A 48 1.89 3.75 -8.61
C ALA A 48 2.78 2.50 -8.64
N VAL A 49 3.69 2.35 -7.68
CA VAL A 49 4.57 1.16 -7.55
C VAL A 49 3.77 -0.09 -7.17
N MET A 50 2.70 0.07 -6.40
CA MET A 50 1.81 -1.03 -5.99
C MET A 50 1.11 -1.71 -7.16
N VAL A 51 0.82 -0.99 -8.26
CA VAL A 51 0.09 -1.55 -9.41
C VAL A 51 0.86 -2.71 -10.08
N PRO A 52 2.06 -2.51 -10.66
CA PRO A 52 2.80 -3.61 -11.30
C PRO A 52 3.15 -4.71 -10.30
N MET A 53 3.46 -4.33 -9.05
CA MET A 53 3.76 -5.27 -7.98
C MET A 53 2.58 -6.20 -7.67
N SER A 54 1.37 -5.64 -7.52
CA SER A 54 0.17 -6.41 -7.20
C SER A 54 -0.28 -7.27 -8.38
N ILE A 55 -0.07 -6.82 -9.61
CA ILE A 55 -0.32 -7.63 -10.82
C ILE A 55 0.57 -8.89 -10.79
N LEU A 56 1.88 -8.74 -10.58
CA LEU A 56 2.81 -9.87 -10.56
C LEU A 56 2.58 -10.80 -9.36
N GLY A 57 2.29 -10.23 -8.18
CA GLY A 57 1.94 -10.98 -6.98
C GLY A 57 0.65 -11.79 -7.16
N SER A 58 -0.43 -11.13 -7.59
CA SER A 58 -1.73 -11.79 -7.82
C SER A 58 -1.65 -12.86 -8.91
N TYR A 59 -0.90 -12.63 -9.99
CA TYR A 59 -0.67 -13.64 -11.02
C TYR A 59 -0.04 -14.92 -10.44
N SER A 60 0.91 -14.77 -9.50
CA SER A 60 1.55 -15.92 -8.85
C SER A 60 0.56 -16.73 -7.99
N TYR A 61 -0.39 -16.08 -7.32
CA TYR A 61 -1.46 -16.75 -6.57
C TYR A 61 -2.55 -17.32 -7.47
N PHE A 62 -2.88 -16.64 -8.57
CA PHE A 62 -3.82 -17.12 -9.57
C PHE A 62 -3.35 -18.44 -10.18
N LYS A 63 -2.06 -18.53 -10.54
CA LYS A 63 -1.45 -19.77 -11.08
C LYS A 63 -1.52 -20.94 -10.09
N LYS A 64 -1.57 -20.66 -8.78
CA LYS A 64 -1.74 -21.68 -7.73
C LYS A 64 -3.20 -22.05 -7.46
N GLY A 65 -4.16 -21.49 -8.19
CA GLY A 65 -5.59 -21.73 -7.98
C GLY A 65 -6.11 -21.15 -6.66
N SER A 66 -5.38 -20.22 -6.04
CA SER A 66 -5.70 -19.67 -4.71
C SER A 66 -6.65 -18.47 -4.76
N ILE A 67 -7.37 -18.26 -5.87
CA ILE A 67 -8.29 -17.13 -6.05
C ILE A 67 -9.71 -17.66 -6.20
N ARG A 68 -10.54 -17.36 -5.20
CA ARG A 68 -11.98 -17.61 -5.21
C ARG A 68 -12.68 -16.54 -6.06
N GLN A 69 -13.22 -16.94 -7.21
CA GLN A 69 -13.82 -16.02 -8.18
C GLN A 69 -15.10 -15.36 -7.66
N ASP A 70 -15.81 -16.04 -6.77
CA ASP A 70 -17.01 -15.54 -6.11
C ASP A 70 -16.73 -14.29 -5.27
N LEU A 71 -15.72 -14.32 -4.40
CA LEU A 71 -15.33 -13.14 -3.60
C LEU A 71 -14.60 -12.09 -4.45
N PHE A 72 -13.91 -12.53 -5.51
CA PHE A 72 -13.05 -11.67 -6.29
C PHE A 72 -13.80 -10.48 -6.89
N TRP A 73 -14.97 -10.71 -7.51
CA TRP A 73 -15.67 -9.64 -8.23
C TRP A 73 -16.31 -8.61 -7.28
N GLU A 74 -16.86 -9.07 -6.16
CA GLU A 74 -17.41 -8.20 -5.10
C GLU A 74 -16.31 -7.30 -4.52
N LEU A 75 -15.14 -7.87 -4.23
CA LEU A 75 -13.98 -7.13 -3.73
C LEU A 75 -13.43 -6.17 -4.77
N VAL A 76 -13.39 -6.53 -6.06
CA VAL A 76 -12.91 -5.65 -7.14
C VAL A 76 -13.78 -4.41 -7.23
N ILE A 77 -15.11 -4.58 -7.32
CA ILE A 77 -16.05 -3.45 -7.46
C ILE A 77 -15.95 -2.53 -6.22
N GLY A 78 -16.02 -3.12 -5.02
CA GLY A 78 -15.90 -2.37 -3.77
C GLY A 78 -14.56 -1.64 -3.64
N SER A 79 -13.46 -2.29 -4.05
CA SER A 79 -12.12 -1.69 -4.00
C SER A 79 -11.96 -0.56 -5.00
N ILE A 80 -12.51 -0.65 -6.21
CA ILE A 80 -12.47 0.45 -7.19
C ILE A 80 -13.22 1.66 -6.65
N CYS A 81 -14.46 1.48 -6.19
CA CYS A 81 -15.25 2.57 -5.62
C CYS A 81 -14.56 3.19 -4.40
N GLY A 82 -14.08 2.36 -3.48
CA GLY A 82 -13.37 2.79 -2.28
C GLY A 82 -12.05 3.50 -2.59
N ALA A 83 -11.28 3.02 -3.57
CA ALA A 83 -10.02 3.64 -3.98
C ALA A 83 -10.24 5.01 -4.63
N LEU A 84 -11.26 5.16 -5.48
CA LEU A 84 -11.60 6.45 -6.09
C LEU A 84 -12.00 7.47 -5.02
N LEU A 85 -12.93 7.10 -4.12
CA LEU A 85 -13.36 7.98 -3.03
C LEU A 85 -12.22 8.31 -2.07
N GLY A 86 -11.43 7.30 -1.69
CA GLY A 86 -10.30 7.45 -0.80
C GLY A 86 -9.20 8.33 -1.39
N ALA A 87 -8.88 8.18 -2.68
CA ALA A 87 -7.91 9.01 -3.37
C ALA A 87 -8.39 10.47 -3.48
N SER A 88 -9.65 10.70 -3.85
CA SER A 88 -10.22 12.06 -3.89
C SER A 88 -10.22 12.74 -2.52
N LEU A 89 -10.51 12.00 -1.45
CA LEU A 89 -10.44 12.55 -0.10
C LEU A 89 -8.99 12.83 0.32
N ALA A 90 -8.06 11.92 0.01
CA ALA A 90 -6.65 12.07 0.37
C ALA A 90 -5.99 13.29 -0.31
N THR A 91 -6.33 13.57 -1.58
CA THR A 91 -5.81 14.74 -2.29
C THR A 91 -6.41 16.06 -1.79
N ALA A 92 -7.61 16.04 -1.22
CA ALA A 92 -8.26 17.21 -0.63
C ALA A 92 -7.76 17.56 0.79
N LEU A 93 -7.13 16.61 1.50
CA LEU A 93 -6.67 16.82 2.88
C LEU A 93 -5.29 17.49 2.95
N PRO A 94 -5.04 18.34 3.98
CA PRO A 94 -3.70 18.84 4.27
C PRO A 94 -2.72 17.70 4.57
N GLY A 95 -1.49 17.79 4.06
CA GLY A 95 -0.48 16.73 4.21
C GLY A 95 -0.21 16.31 5.66
N VAL A 96 -0.28 17.24 6.62
CA VAL A 96 -0.13 16.95 8.06
C VAL A 96 -1.27 16.08 8.58
N LEU A 97 -2.51 16.37 8.19
CA LEU A 97 -3.67 15.60 8.63
C LEU A 97 -3.66 14.21 7.99
N LEU A 98 -3.34 14.13 6.70
CA LEU A 98 -3.18 12.87 5.98
C LEU A 98 -2.10 11.98 6.59
N ARG A 99 -0.97 12.57 7.00
CA ARG A 99 0.09 11.88 7.73
C ARG A 99 -0.41 11.34 9.07
N LYS A 100 -1.12 12.15 9.86
CA LYS A 100 -1.70 11.71 11.14
C LYS A 100 -2.68 10.55 10.97
N ILE A 101 -3.58 10.63 9.99
CA ILE A 101 -4.54 9.56 9.67
C ILE A 101 -3.79 8.28 9.29
N PHE A 102 -2.82 8.38 8.37
CA PHE A 102 -2.02 7.24 7.95
C PHE A 102 -1.27 6.59 9.13
N SER A 103 -0.62 7.40 9.97
CA SER A 103 0.07 6.91 11.17
C SER A 103 -0.88 6.23 12.16
N ALA A 104 -2.06 6.80 12.41
CA ALA A 104 -3.06 6.20 13.29
C ALA A 104 -3.54 4.84 12.77
N VAL A 105 -3.82 4.74 11.46
CA VAL A 105 -4.20 3.47 10.82
C VAL A 105 -3.12 2.42 10.98
N LEU A 106 -1.84 2.76 10.75
CA LEU A 106 -0.73 1.82 10.94
C LEU A 106 -0.59 1.33 12.39
N VAL A 107 -0.74 2.23 13.37
CA VAL A 107 -0.69 1.86 14.79
C VAL A 107 -1.84 0.92 15.14
N VAL A 108 -3.07 1.24 14.73
CA VAL A 108 -4.25 0.40 15.01
C VAL A 108 -4.09 -0.98 14.37
N LEU A 109 -3.65 -1.05 13.11
CA LEU A 109 -3.42 -2.32 12.42
C LEU A 109 -2.32 -3.13 13.12
N GLY A 110 -1.20 -2.50 13.48
CA GLY A 110 -0.11 -3.16 14.21
C GLY A 110 -0.56 -3.73 15.56
N LEU A 111 -1.31 -2.93 16.35
CA LEU A 111 -1.86 -3.37 17.63
C LEU A 111 -2.84 -4.53 17.45
N LYS A 112 -3.70 -4.47 16.43
CA LYS A 112 -4.67 -5.53 16.15
C LYS A 112 -3.95 -6.83 15.76
N MET A 113 -2.92 -6.76 14.92
CA MET A 113 -2.12 -7.94 14.55
C MET A 113 -1.39 -8.55 15.75
N LEU A 114 -0.86 -7.73 16.66
CA LEU A 114 -0.24 -8.22 17.90
C LEU A 114 -1.24 -8.86 18.86
N SER A 115 -2.49 -8.43 18.82
CA SER A 115 -3.55 -8.93 19.70
C SER A 115 -4.05 -10.33 19.33
N GLY A 116 -3.58 -10.92 18.21
CA GLY A 116 -3.83 -12.32 17.85
C GLY A 116 -5.30 -12.71 17.64
N LYS A 117 -6.21 -11.72 17.55
CA LYS A 117 -7.61 -11.85 17.15
C LYS A 117 -7.78 -11.41 15.71
#